data_AF-A0ABD6B216-F1
#
_entry.id   AF-A0ABD6B216-F1
#
_cell.length_a   1.000
_cell.length_b   1.000
_cell.length_c   1.000
_cell.angle_alpha   90.00
_cell.angle_beta   90.00
_cell.angle_gamma   90.00
#
_symmetry.space_group_name_H-M   'P 1'
#
loop_
_entity.id
_entity.type
_entity.pdbx_description
1 polymer ?
#
loop_
_entity_poly.entity_id
_entity_poly.type
_entity_poly.pdbx_seq_one_letter_code
_entity_poly.pdbx_strand_id
1 'polypeptide(L)'
;MEFTPRRTFWLALCWLGATQSLSWGIAVTRVGVWPGNVAAIIGFALLTLVALVGVFRPEWIGGPDERTPVWWAAAVAAAVGTVALLL
;
A
#
# COMPACT_ATOMS: atom_id res chain seq x y z
N MET A 1 -21.14 4.13 -13.84
CA MET A 1 -20.19 3.60 -12.85
C MET A 1 -20.45 4.30 -11.54
N GLU A 2 -20.91 3.58 -10.53
CA GLU A 2 -21.18 4.19 -9.23
C GLU A 2 -19.86 4.40 -8.46
N PHE A 3 -19.54 5.65 -8.19
CA PHE A 3 -18.41 6.06 -7.36
C PHE A 3 -18.87 5.97 -5.90
N THR A 4 -18.45 4.93 -5.18
CA THR A 4 -18.70 4.82 -3.74
C THR A 4 -17.56 5.51 -2.98
N PRO A 5 -17.81 6.61 -2.23
CA PRO A 5 -16.76 7.36 -1.53
C PRO A 5 -15.93 6.48 -0.57
N ARG A 6 -16.59 5.52 0.08
CA ARG A 6 -15.96 4.52 0.96
C ARG A 6 -14.87 3.72 0.24
N ARG A 7 -15.11 3.31 -1.01
CA ARG A 7 -14.19 2.50 -1.81
C ARG A 7 -12.96 3.30 -2.22
N THR A 8 -13.17 4.51 -2.73
CA THR A 8 -12.08 5.41 -3.14
C THR A 8 -11.21 5.79 -1.95
N PHE A 9 -11.84 6.11 -0.81
CA PHE A 9 -11.12 6.42 0.43
C PHE A 9 -10.31 5.22 0.93
N TRP A 10 -10.86 4.02 0.89
CA TRP A 10 -10.16 2.79 1.28
C TRP A 10 -8.92 2.54 0.43
N LEU A 11 -9.06 2.59 -0.90
CA LEU A 11 -7.92 2.45 -1.81
C LEU A 11 -6.85 3.50 -1.56
N ALA A 12 -7.25 4.77 -1.35
CA ALA A 12 -6.32 5.84 -1.04
C ALA A 12 -5.56 5.58 0.28
N LEU A 13 -6.26 5.10 1.31
CA LEU A 13 -5.67 4.76 2.61
C LEU A 13 -4.67 3.61 2.48
N CYS A 14 -5.04 2.51 1.82
CA CYS A 14 -4.14 1.39 1.58
C CYS A 14 -2.92 1.82 0.77
N TRP A 15 -3.10 2.63 -0.27
CA TRP A 15 -1.98 3.09 -1.09
C TRP A 15 -1.04 4.04 -0.36
N LEU A 16 -1.58 4.94 0.47
CA LEU A 16 -0.79 5.81 1.33
C LEU A 16 0.01 5.00 2.35
N GLY A 17 -0.61 3.98 2.95
CA GLY A 17 0.08 3.07 3.88
C GLY A 17 1.21 2.29 3.24
N ALA A 18 0.97 1.74 2.04
CA ALA A 18 1.97 0.99 1.27
C ALA A 18 3.17 1.87 0.89
N THR A 19 2.90 3.06 0.34
CA THR A 19 3.95 3.98 -0.15
C THR A 19 4.78 4.55 1.00
N GLN A 20 4.16 4.97 2.10
CA GLN A 20 4.88 5.44 3.29
C GLN A 20 5.76 4.34 3.90
N SER A 21 5.18 3.15 4.10
CA SER A 21 5.92 2.04 4.72
C SER A 21 7.12 1.63 3.87
N LEU A 22 6.94 1.55 2.54
CA LEU A 22 8.03 1.27 1.61
C LEU A 22 9.12 2.35 1.63
N SER A 23 8.72 3.63 1.60
CA SER A 23 9.64 4.77 1.66
C SER A 23 10.52 4.72 2.92
N TRP A 24 9.92 4.49 4.08
CA TRP A 24 10.65 4.33 5.33
C TRP A 24 11.54 3.09 5.34
N GLY A 25 11.06 1.96 4.81
CA GLY A 25 11.88 0.76 4.65
C GLY A 25 13.14 1.03 3.83
N ILE A 26 13.02 1.74 2.70
CA ILE A 26 14.15 2.16 1.86
C ILE A 26 15.07 3.14 2.60
N ALA A 27 14.53 4.09 3.37
CA ALA A 27 15.33 5.02 4.15
C ALA A 27 16.18 4.27 5.19
N VAL A 28 15.60 3.31 5.91
CA VAL A 28 16.32 2.52 6.93
C VAL A 28 17.41 1.65 6.29
N THR A 29 17.16 1.05 5.13
CA THR A 29 18.20 0.27 4.43
C THR A 29 19.36 1.14 3.96
N ARG A 30 19.10 2.38 3.52
CA ARG A 30 20.15 3.35 3.14
C ARG A 30 20.99 3.83 4.33
N VAL A 31 20.43 3.92 5.53
CA VAL A 31 21.14 4.31 6.75
C VAL A 31 22.01 3.16 7.31
N GLY A 32 21.76 1.92 6.87
CA GLY A 32 22.48 0.72 7.29
C GLY A 32 21.73 -0.11 8.33
N VAL A 33 21.89 -1.43 8.25
CA VAL A 33 21.14 -2.39 9.05
C VAL A 33 21.90 -2.73 10.35
N TRP A 34 21.43 -2.17 11.45
CA TRP A 34 21.85 -2.49 12.82
C TRP A 34 20.73 -3.29 13.52
N PRO A 35 20.98 -4.03 14.61
CA PRO A 35 19.96 -4.88 15.25
C PRO A 35 18.62 -4.18 15.54
N GLY A 36 18.66 -2.91 15.96
CA GLY A 36 17.44 -2.10 16.18
C GLY A 36 16.68 -1.74 14.89
N ASN A 37 17.40 -1.57 13.77
CA ASN A 37 16.82 -1.24 12.47
C ASN A 37 16.20 -2.46 11.78
N VAL A 38 16.65 -3.69 12.09
CA VAL A 38 16.06 -4.92 11.56
C VAL A 38 14.58 -5.04 11.97
N ALA A 39 14.27 -4.77 13.24
CA ALA A 39 12.89 -4.78 13.72
C ALA A 39 12.02 -3.73 12.98
N ALA A 40 12.59 -2.54 12.72
CA ALA A 40 11.91 -1.50 11.95
C ALA A 40 11.66 -1.94 10.49
N ILE A 41 12.65 -2.55 9.81
CA ILE A 41 12.50 -3.08 8.45
C ILE A 41 11.38 -4.13 8.39
N ILE A 42 11.36 -5.07 9.36
CA ILE A 42 10.31 -6.09 9.43
C ILE A 42 8.94 -5.41 9.64
N GLY A 43 8.85 -4.42 10.52
CA GLY A 43 7.63 -3.65 10.73
C GLY A 43 7.13 -2.97 9.46
N PHE A 44 8.01 -2.26 8.74
CA PHE A 44 7.66 -1.62 7.47
C PHE A 44 7.27 -2.62 6.37
N ALA A 45 7.96 -3.76 6.30
CA ALA A 45 7.61 -4.83 5.37
C ALA A 45 6.21 -5.40 5.67
N LEU A 46 5.90 -5.65 6.94
CA LEU A 46 4.57 -6.13 7.36
C LEU A 46 3.48 -5.11 7.06
N LEU A 47 3.70 -3.82 7.37
CA LEU A 47 2.75 -2.75 7.05
C LEU A 47 2.51 -2.62 5.54
N THR A 48 3.57 -2.75 4.75
CA THR A 48 3.47 -2.77 3.28
C THR A 48 2.64 -3.96 2.81
N LEU A 49 2.87 -5.16 3.36
CA LEU A 49 2.10 -6.35 3.02
C LEU A 49 0.62 -6.20 3.41
N VAL A 50 0.31 -5.71 4.60
CA VAL A 50 -1.07 -5.45 5.05
C VAL A 50 -1.77 -4.46 4.12
N ALA A 51 -1.07 -3.39 3.73
CA ALA A 51 -1.59 -2.41 2.79
C ALA A 51 -1.88 -3.01 1.41
N LEU A 52 -1.00 -3.88 0.90
CA LEU A 52 -1.21 -4.62 -0.35
C LEU A 52 -2.39 -5.59 -0.24
N VAL A 53 -2.49 -6.33 0.87
CA VAL A 53 -3.65 -7.19 1.16
C VAL A 53 -4.93 -6.36 1.14
N GLY A 54 -4.93 -5.14 1.68
CA GLY A 54 -6.07 -4.23 1.62
C GLY A 54 -6.49 -3.79 0.22
N VAL A 55 -5.61 -3.87 -0.76
CA VAL A 55 -5.90 -3.60 -2.18
C VAL A 55 -6.33 -4.87 -2.93
N PHE A 56 -5.70 -6.02 -2.67
CA PHE A 56 -6.01 -7.27 -3.39
C PHE A 56 -7.20 -8.05 -2.79
N ARG A 57 -7.36 -7.98 -1.47
CA ARG A 57 -8.32 -8.71 -0.64
C ARG A 57 -8.86 -7.79 0.48
N PRO A 58 -9.55 -6.69 0.14
CA PRO A 58 -10.08 -5.75 1.12
C PRO A 58 -10.93 -6.42 2.21
N GLU A 59 -11.71 -7.45 1.86
CA GLU A 59 -12.58 -8.17 2.78
C GLU A 59 -11.84 -8.89 3.93
N TRP A 60 -10.55 -9.21 3.75
CA TRP A 60 -9.75 -9.86 4.81
C TRP A 60 -9.38 -8.91 5.95
N ILE A 61 -9.45 -7.61 5.72
CA ILE A 61 -9.06 -6.58 6.67
C ILE A 61 -10.19 -5.58 6.96
N GLY A 62 -11.44 -5.98 6.72
CA GLY A 62 -12.64 -5.16 7.01
C GLY A 62 -12.96 -4.08 5.96
N GLY A 63 -12.38 -4.20 4.78
CA GLY A 63 -12.60 -3.32 3.63
C GLY A 63 -13.90 -3.61 2.86
N PRO A 64 -14.15 -2.86 1.78
CA PRO A 64 -15.36 -3.03 0.97
C PRO A 64 -15.36 -4.34 0.13
N ASP A 65 -16.52 -4.99 0.01
CA ASP A 65 -16.68 -6.26 -0.72
C ASP A 65 -16.80 -6.10 -2.25
N GLU A 66 -17.12 -4.90 -2.72
CA GLU A 66 -17.42 -4.62 -4.13
C GLU A 66 -16.15 -4.42 -4.98
N ARG A 67 -15.64 -5.49 -5.59
CA ARG A 67 -14.55 -5.41 -6.57
C ARG A 67 -15.11 -5.16 -7.97
N THR A 68 -15.01 -3.93 -8.45
CA THR A 68 -15.44 -3.53 -9.81
C THR A 68 -14.23 -3.39 -10.75
N PRO A 69 -14.39 -3.40 -12.08
CA PRO A 69 -13.29 -3.17 -13.03
C PRO A 69 -12.52 -1.85 -12.78
N VAL A 70 -13.21 -0.83 -12.25
CA VAL A 70 -12.65 0.48 -11.88
C VAL A 70 -11.65 0.38 -10.72
N TRP A 71 -11.83 -0.61 -9.83
CA TRP A 71 -10.90 -0.89 -8.72
C TRP A 71 -9.51 -1.22 -9.25
N TRP A 72 -9.43 -2.12 -10.23
CA TRP A 72 -8.16 -2.52 -10.84
C TRP A 72 -7.55 -1.42 -11.67
N ALA A 73 -8.35 -0.62 -12.37
CA ALA A 73 -7.86 0.56 -13.08
C ALA A 73 -7.19 1.57 -12.13
N ALA A 74 -7.80 1.83 -10.96
CA ALA A 74 -7.23 2.70 -9.94
C ALA A 74 -5.95 2.11 -9.33
N ALA A 75 -5.94 0.82 -9.01
CA ALA A 75 -4.76 0.13 -8.48
C ALA A 75 -3.60 0.14 -9.49
N VAL A 76 -3.87 -0.11 -10.77
CA VAL A 76 -2.86 -0.06 -11.84
C VAL A 76 -2.33 1.35 -12.04
N ALA A 77 -3.21 2.36 -12.13
CA ALA A 77 -2.79 3.75 -12.27
C ALA A 77 -1.90 4.19 -11.10
N ALA A 78 -2.26 3.79 -9.89
CA ALA A 78 -1.51 4.12 -8.70
C ALA A 78 -0.18 3.35 -8.62
N ALA A 79 -0.11 2.11 -9.13
CA ALA A 79 1.15 1.36 -9.26
C ALA A 79 2.08 1.98 -10.29
N VAL A 80 1.57 2.33 -11.47
CA VAL A 80 2.33 3.00 -12.55
C VAL A 80 2.86 4.35 -12.05
N GLY A 81 2.03 5.15 -11.38
CA GLY A 81 2.44 6.41 -10.78
C GLY A 81 3.55 6.26 -9.73
N THR A 82 3.45 5.25 -8.86
CA THR A 82 4.52 4.94 -7.88
C THR A 82 5.82 4.54 -8.57
N VAL A 83 5.77 3.68 -9.60
CA VAL A 83 6.97 3.27 -10.35
C VAL A 83 7.60 4.48 -11.05
N ALA A 84 6.81 5.31 -11.71
CA ALA A 84 7.29 6.52 -12.38
C ALA A 84 7.94 7.53 -11.42
N LEU A 85 7.50 7.58 -10.16
CA LEU A 85 8.09 8.44 -9.12
C LEU A 85 9.39 7.86 -8.52
N LEU A 86 9.57 6.54 -8.56
CA LEU A 86 10.73 5.86 -7.97
C LEU A 86 11.90 5.67 -8.96
N LEU A 87 11.63 5.81 -10.26
CA LEU A 87 12.63 5.80 -11.34
C LEU A 87 13.16 7.20 -11.61
#